data_AF-T1L632-F1
#
_entry.id   AF-T1L632-F1
#
_cell.length_a   1.000
_cell.length_b   1.000
_cell.length_c   1.000
_cell.angle_alpha   90.00
_cell.angle_beta   90.00
_cell.angle_gamma   90.00
#
_symmetry.space_group_name_H-M   'P 1'
#
loop_
_entity.id
_entity.type
_entity.pdbx_description
1 polymer ?
#
loop_
_entity_poly.entity_id
_entity_poly.type
_entity_poly.pdbx_seq_one_letter_code
_entity_poly.pdbx_strand_id
1 'polypeptide(L)'
;MSTNLIIADPDLIKSITVKEFSCFPESFSFPYLSPIERKFLTVLYGNEWKRVRSLLSQTFTTGKLKKVFELIKSCMVSRLDDLRLSQDNLESSFIDVKHFWGRYNLDVTAKAFFGTDLNVYSQSKAQQVLYNFEQTFKTNPISMIINMVAPEWFNKLTRQSAFNTENLEYLEKLAEAVIEARKEHNPNHKYNDFLQLLLESECL
;
A
#
# COMPACT_ATOMS: atom_id res chain seq x y z
N MET A 1 -26.04 9.67 -14.25
CA MET A 1 -25.56 8.30 -14.55
C MET A 1 -24.59 8.42 -15.71
N SER A 2 -23.31 8.12 -15.51
CA SER A 2 -22.36 7.99 -16.61
C SER A 2 -22.63 6.68 -17.35
N THR A 3 -22.63 6.71 -18.68
CA THR A 3 -22.72 5.51 -19.50
C THR A 3 -21.38 4.78 -19.42
N ASN A 4 -21.35 3.58 -18.82
CA ASN A 4 -20.14 2.76 -18.73
C ASN A 4 -20.08 1.78 -19.91
N LEU A 5 -18.95 1.76 -20.62
CA LEU A 5 -18.67 0.77 -21.66
C LEU A 5 -17.74 -0.32 -21.10
N ILE A 6 -18.19 -1.57 -21.11
CA ILE A 6 -17.41 -2.72 -20.66
C ILE A 6 -16.75 -3.37 -21.87
N ILE A 7 -15.44 -3.54 -21.82
CA ILE A 7 -14.63 -4.12 -22.90
C ILE A 7 -14.11 -5.47 -22.43
N ALA A 8 -14.52 -6.55 -23.12
CA ALA A 8 -14.15 -7.92 -22.78
C ALA A 8 -13.32 -8.62 -23.87
N ASP A 9 -13.08 -7.94 -25.00
CA ASP A 9 -12.27 -8.46 -26.11
C ASP A 9 -10.77 -8.23 -25.84
N PRO A 10 -9.91 -9.27 -25.86
CA PRO A 10 -8.48 -9.14 -25.58
C PRO A 10 -7.72 -8.24 -26.55
N ASP A 11 -8.08 -8.21 -27.82
CA ASP A 11 -7.42 -7.39 -28.84
C ASP A 11 -7.77 -5.91 -28.65
N LEU A 12 -9.02 -5.63 -28.26
CA LEU A 12 -9.43 -4.28 -27.86
C LEU A 12 -8.75 -3.85 -26.56
N ILE A 13 -8.69 -4.71 -25.53
CA ILE A 13 -7.99 -4.42 -24.27
C ILE A 13 -6.52 -4.10 -24.55
N LYS A 14 -5.84 -4.90 -25.38
CA LYS A 14 -4.45 -4.65 -25.78
C LYS A 14 -4.29 -3.33 -26.54
N SER A 15 -5.22 -3.03 -27.45
CA SER A 15 -5.17 -1.80 -28.24
C SER A 15 -5.30 -0.58 -27.32
N ILE A 16 -6.23 -0.61 -26.37
CA ILE A 16 -6.49 0.48 -25.42
C ILE A 16 -5.35 0.64 -24.41
N THR A 17 -4.90 -0.46 -23.79
CA THR A 17 -3.92 -0.41 -22.69
C THR A 17 -2.48 -0.27 -23.15
N VAL A 18 -2.17 -0.53 -24.43
CA VAL A 18 -0.81 -0.48 -24.98
C VAL A 18 -0.67 0.54 -26.09
N LYS A 19 -1.45 0.41 -27.18
CA LYS A 19 -1.27 1.23 -28.39
C LYS A 19 -1.81 2.64 -28.20
N GLU A 20 -3.01 2.73 -27.63
CA GLU A 20 -3.79 3.98 -27.53
C GLU A 20 -3.90 4.48 -26.09
N PHE A 21 -3.02 4.03 -25.19
CA PHE A 21 -3.09 4.39 -23.77
C PHE A 21 -3.11 5.91 -23.55
N SER A 22 -2.38 6.68 -24.38
CA SER A 22 -2.37 8.14 -24.32
C SER A 22 -3.72 8.81 -24.61
N CYS A 23 -4.63 8.12 -25.30
CA CYS A 23 -5.98 8.59 -25.61
C CYS A 23 -6.96 8.40 -24.45
N PHE A 24 -6.58 7.65 -23.40
CA PHE A 24 -7.38 7.38 -22.21
C PHE A 24 -6.69 7.96 -20.96
N PRO A 25 -6.63 9.29 -20.81
CA PRO A 25 -5.80 9.95 -19.80
C PRO A 25 -6.38 9.90 -18.38
N GLU A 26 -7.67 9.59 -18.22
CA GLU A 26 -8.31 9.58 -16.91
C GLU A 26 -7.93 8.33 -16.12
N SER A 27 -7.31 8.57 -14.97
CA SER A 27 -7.15 7.56 -13.94
C SER A 27 -8.44 7.45 -13.10
N PHE A 28 -8.47 6.46 -12.21
CA PHE A 28 -9.58 6.17 -11.30
C PHE A 28 -10.18 7.45 -10.68
N SER A 29 -11.43 7.79 -11.05
CA SER A 29 -12.09 9.01 -10.61
C SER A 29 -13.22 8.69 -9.64
N PHE A 30 -13.07 9.14 -8.39
CA PHE A 30 -14.15 9.20 -7.42
C PHE A 30 -14.67 10.64 -7.32
N PRO A 31 -15.99 10.87 -7.13
CA PRO A 31 -16.55 12.20 -6.96
C PRO A 31 -15.90 13.01 -5.84
N TYR A 32 -15.43 12.37 -4.78
CA TYR A 32 -14.57 13.00 -3.79
C TYR A 32 -13.42 12.09 -3.39
N LEU A 33 -12.23 12.70 -3.30
CA LEU A 33 -10.99 12.14 -2.80
C LEU A 33 -10.46 13.08 -1.72
N SER A 34 -10.05 12.52 -0.58
CA SER A 34 -9.32 13.25 0.46
C SER A 34 -7.95 13.73 -0.05
N PRO A 35 -7.29 14.68 0.65
CA PRO A 35 -5.98 15.17 0.25
C PRO A 35 -4.92 14.08 0.08
N ILE A 36 -4.94 13.03 0.92
CA ILE A 36 -3.99 11.92 0.82
C ILE A 36 -4.29 11.01 -0.38
N GLU A 37 -5.57 10.72 -0.65
CA GLU A 37 -5.97 9.87 -1.78
C GLU A 37 -5.62 10.50 -3.13
N ARG A 38 -5.66 11.84 -3.23
CA ARG A 38 -5.25 12.56 -4.44
C ARG A 38 -3.78 12.34 -4.80
N LYS A 39 -2.94 11.94 -3.84
CA LYS A 39 -1.52 11.64 -4.04
C LYS A 39 -1.28 10.17 -4.43
N PHE A 40 -2.30 9.31 -4.43
CA PHE A 40 -2.12 7.90 -4.78
C PHE A 40 -1.73 7.72 -6.24
N LEU A 41 -0.77 6.82 -6.51
CA LEU A 41 -0.33 6.52 -7.87
C LEU A 41 -1.47 6.09 -8.80
N THR A 42 -2.51 5.44 -8.27
CA THR A 42 -3.70 5.01 -9.02
C THR A 42 -4.69 6.14 -9.30
N VAL A 43 -4.49 7.32 -8.72
CA VAL A 43 -5.35 8.51 -8.88
C VAL A 43 -4.65 9.59 -9.69
N LEU A 44 -3.34 9.75 -9.49
CA LEU A 44 -2.53 10.69 -10.26
C LEU A 44 -2.67 10.43 -11.76
N TYR A 45 -2.62 11.50 -12.55
CA TYR A 45 -2.65 11.44 -14.01
C TYR A 45 -1.60 12.36 -14.64
N GLY A 46 -1.43 12.25 -15.95
CA GLY A 46 -0.54 13.15 -16.71
C GLY A 46 0.92 13.13 -16.25
N ASN A 47 1.53 14.32 -16.16
CA ASN A 47 2.95 14.46 -15.84
C ASN A 47 3.29 14.07 -14.40
N GLU A 48 2.38 14.31 -13.44
CA GLU A 48 2.60 13.93 -12.05
C GLU A 48 2.64 12.40 -11.90
N TRP A 49 1.69 11.70 -12.52
CA TRP A 49 1.70 10.24 -12.58
C TRP A 49 2.98 9.71 -13.23
N LYS A 50 3.38 10.27 -14.39
CA LYS A 50 4.61 9.85 -15.08
C LYS A 50 5.83 10.02 -14.16
N ARG A 51 5.91 11.13 -13.44
CA ARG A 51 7.00 11.42 -12.49
C ARG A 51 7.04 10.39 -11.36
N VAL A 52 5.93 10.23 -10.63
CA VAL A 52 5.85 9.31 -9.47
C VAL A 52 6.04 7.86 -9.92
N ARG A 53 5.44 7.46 -11.04
CA ARG A 53 5.62 6.11 -11.62
C ARG A 53 7.07 5.86 -12.02
N SER A 54 7.73 6.82 -12.65
CA SER A 54 9.14 6.68 -13.06
C SER A 54 10.02 6.44 -11.83
N LEU A 55 9.86 7.27 -10.80
CA LEU A 55 10.59 7.14 -9.54
C LEU A 55 10.37 5.76 -8.89
N LEU A 56 9.12 5.33 -8.75
CA LEU A 56 8.81 4.02 -8.20
C LEU A 56 9.37 2.89 -9.08
N SER A 57 9.21 2.95 -10.40
CA SER A 57 9.69 1.89 -11.30
C SER A 57 11.20 1.67 -11.17
N GLN A 58 11.97 2.73 -10.91
CA GLN A 58 13.41 2.64 -10.68
C GLN A 58 13.78 1.94 -9.36
N THR A 59 12.89 1.88 -8.37
CA THR A 59 13.13 1.14 -7.12
C THR A 59 12.81 -0.36 -7.24
N PHE A 60 11.91 -0.73 -8.16
CA PHE A 60 11.51 -2.11 -8.44
C PHE A 60 12.34 -2.81 -9.54
N THR A 61 13.58 -2.37 -9.80
CA THR A 61 14.48 -3.08 -10.72
C THR A 61 14.91 -4.44 -10.14
N THR A 62 15.21 -5.42 -11.00
CA THR A 62 15.64 -6.77 -10.58
C THR A 62 16.81 -6.74 -9.60
N GLY A 63 17.78 -5.84 -9.81
CA GLY A 63 18.95 -5.71 -8.93
C GLY A 63 18.60 -5.19 -7.52
N LYS A 64 17.70 -4.21 -7.43
CA LYS A 64 17.22 -3.66 -6.15
C LYS A 64 16.27 -4.63 -5.44
N LEU A 65 15.39 -5.29 -6.19
CA LEU A 65 14.46 -6.31 -5.66
C LEU A 65 15.19 -7.48 -5.00
N LYS A 66 16.34 -7.92 -5.53
CA LYS A 66 17.15 -8.97 -4.90
C LYS A 66 17.58 -8.60 -3.48
N LYS A 67 17.89 -7.33 -3.21
CA LYS A 67 18.27 -6.87 -1.86
C LYS A 67 17.10 -6.96 -0.89
N VAL A 68 15.93 -6.50 -1.33
CA VAL A 68 14.71 -6.53 -0.52
C VAL A 68 14.18 -7.96 -0.33
N PHE A 69 14.42 -8.86 -1.30
CA PHE A 69 13.98 -10.25 -1.24
C PHE A 69 14.53 -11.00 -0.02
N GLU A 70 15.76 -10.70 0.41
CA GLU A 70 16.33 -11.29 1.63
C GLU A 70 15.54 -10.87 2.89
N LEU A 71 15.03 -9.64 2.94
CA LEU A 71 14.15 -9.20 4.03
C LEU A 71 12.84 -9.97 4.04
N ILE A 72 12.22 -10.15 2.86
CA ILE A 72 10.99 -10.95 2.70
C ILE A 72 11.21 -12.39 3.16
N LYS A 73 12.32 -13.00 2.73
CA LYS A 73 12.69 -14.36 3.12
C LYS A 73 12.90 -14.48 4.63
N SER A 74 13.53 -13.48 5.25
CA SER A 74 13.73 -13.46 6.70
C SER A 74 12.40 -13.46 7.48
N CYS A 75 11.40 -12.69 7.03
CA CYS A 75 10.06 -12.71 7.61
C CYS A 75 9.45 -14.11 7.53
N MET A 76 9.55 -14.78 6.37
CA MET A 76 8.96 -16.11 6.19
C MET A 76 9.62 -17.16 7.08
N VAL A 77 10.94 -17.14 7.21
CA VAL A 77 11.67 -18.07 8.10
C VAL A 77 11.21 -17.89 9.55
N SER A 78 11.20 -16.67 10.07
CA SER A 78 10.74 -16.38 11.42
C SER A 78 9.30 -16.86 11.66
N ARG A 79 8.39 -16.68 10.70
CA ARG A 79 7.00 -17.14 10.85
C ARG A 79 6.84 -18.65 10.75
N LEU A 80 7.63 -19.33 9.92
CA LEU A 80 7.63 -20.79 9.87
C LEU A 80 8.13 -21.39 11.18
N ASP A 81 9.13 -20.78 11.80
CA ASP A 81 9.64 -21.24 13.10
C ASP A 81 8.59 -21.04 14.21
N ASP A 82 7.89 -19.90 14.25
CA ASP A 82 6.78 -19.68 15.19
C ASP A 82 5.63 -20.70 15.00
N LEU A 83 5.32 -21.05 13.74
CA LEU A 83 4.30 -22.05 13.43
C LEU A 83 4.73 -23.45 13.87
N ARG A 84 5.98 -23.84 13.66
CA ARG A 84 6.52 -25.14 14.11
C ARG A 84 6.46 -25.26 15.62
N LEU A 85 6.90 -24.23 16.33
CA LEU A 85 6.82 -24.17 17.80
C LEU A 85 5.39 -24.25 18.33
N SER A 86 4.40 -23.73 17.59
CA SER A 86 2.99 -23.83 17.99
C SER A 86 2.35 -25.18 17.64
N GLN A 87 2.84 -25.88 16.61
CA GLN A 87 2.42 -27.26 16.28
C GLN A 87 2.97 -28.31 17.25
N ASP A 88 4.22 -28.16 17.72
CA ASP A 88 4.83 -29.09 18.68
C ASP A 88 4.10 -29.10 20.04
N ASN A 89 3.27 -28.09 20.31
CA ASN A 89 2.52 -27.93 21.56
C ASN A 89 1.03 -28.30 21.47
N LEU A 90 0.46 -28.55 20.28
CA LEU A 90 -0.98 -28.83 20.08
C LEU A 90 -1.23 -29.77 18.89
N GLU A 91 -1.89 -30.91 19.14
CA GLU A 91 -2.41 -31.80 18.09
C GLU A 91 -3.47 -31.07 17.23
N SER A 92 -3.14 -30.84 15.96
CA SER A 92 -4.03 -30.27 14.92
C SER A 92 -4.62 -28.88 15.20
N SER A 93 -3.78 -27.85 15.15
CA SER A 93 -4.27 -26.46 15.08
C SER A 93 -4.72 -26.11 13.66
N PHE A 94 -5.99 -25.70 13.50
CA PHE A 94 -6.47 -25.08 12.27
C PHE A 94 -5.89 -23.67 12.17
N ILE A 95 -5.32 -23.32 11.02
CA ILE A 95 -4.79 -21.98 10.74
C ILE A 95 -5.79 -21.22 9.87
N ASP A 96 -6.22 -20.05 10.33
CA ASP A 96 -6.92 -19.10 9.47
C ASP A 96 -5.93 -18.53 8.45
N VAL A 97 -6.00 -19.04 7.22
CA VAL A 97 -5.11 -18.69 6.11
C VAL A 97 -5.22 -17.20 5.75
N LYS A 98 -6.41 -16.60 5.80
CA LYS A 98 -6.60 -15.19 5.47
C LYS A 98 -5.88 -14.30 6.48
N HIS A 99 -6.07 -14.61 7.75
CA HIS A 99 -5.46 -13.86 8.83
C HIS A 99 -3.94 -14.07 8.91
N PHE A 100 -3.46 -15.29 8.64
CA PHE A 100 -2.04 -15.60 8.53
C PHE A 100 -1.36 -14.75 7.44
N TRP A 101 -1.88 -14.79 6.21
CA TRP A 101 -1.30 -14.03 5.10
C TRP A 101 -1.45 -12.51 5.30
N GLY A 102 -2.55 -12.04 5.89
CA GLY A 102 -2.74 -10.62 6.20
C GLY A 102 -1.64 -10.08 7.11
N ARG A 103 -1.38 -10.79 8.22
CA ARG A 103 -0.32 -10.42 9.17
C ARG A 103 1.08 -10.59 8.59
N TYR A 104 1.34 -11.68 7.87
CA TYR A 104 2.61 -11.90 7.19
C TYR A 104 2.91 -10.77 6.19
N ASN A 105 1.94 -10.41 5.35
CA ASN A 105 2.12 -9.35 4.37
C ASN A 105 2.38 -8.00 5.04
N LEU A 106 1.75 -7.71 6.18
CA LEU A 106 2.02 -6.48 6.92
C LEU A 106 3.45 -6.45 7.50
N ASP A 107 3.90 -7.55 8.12
CA ASP A 107 5.29 -7.68 8.60
C ASP A 107 6.28 -7.52 7.45
N VAL A 108 6.02 -8.16 6.31
CA VAL A 108 6.83 -8.04 5.09
C VAL A 108 6.85 -6.61 4.60
N THR A 109 5.70 -5.93 4.50
CA THR A 109 5.64 -4.54 4.06
C THR A 109 6.42 -3.63 5.02
N ALA A 110 6.25 -3.79 6.33
CA ALA A 110 6.98 -2.98 7.30
C ALA A 110 8.50 -3.17 7.22
N LYS A 111 8.95 -4.42 7.06
CA LYS A 111 10.37 -4.72 6.97
C LYS A 111 10.95 -4.31 5.62
N ALA A 112 10.26 -4.64 4.53
CA ALA A 112 10.72 -4.38 3.16
C ALA A 112 10.65 -2.91 2.76
N PHE A 113 9.63 -2.15 3.20
CA PHE A 113 9.51 -0.73 2.87
C PHE A 113 10.13 0.18 3.91
N PHE A 114 9.95 -0.12 5.20
CA PHE A 114 10.31 0.78 6.29
C PHE A 114 11.46 0.26 7.15
N GLY A 115 12.07 -0.87 6.79
CA GLY A 115 13.19 -1.45 7.54
C GLY A 115 12.83 -1.79 8.99
N THR A 116 11.54 -1.88 9.31
CA THR A 116 11.02 -1.95 10.68
C THR A 116 10.42 -3.32 10.92
N ASP A 117 10.78 -3.95 12.04
CA ASP A 117 10.16 -5.20 12.47
C ASP A 117 8.97 -4.87 13.38
N LEU A 118 7.76 -4.95 12.84
CA LEU A 118 6.54 -4.71 13.62
C LEU A 118 6.28 -5.83 14.62
N ASN A 119 6.74 -7.05 14.35
CA ASN A 119 6.41 -8.24 15.11
C ASN A 119 4.92 -8.30 15.49
N VAL A 120 4.05 -8.34 14.46
CA VAL A 120 2.59 -8.24 14.54
C VAL A 120 1.92 -9.25 15.48
N TYR A 121 2.65 -10.29 15.90
CA TYR A 121 2.15 -11.37 16.74
C TYR A 121 2.46 -11.20 18.24
N SER A 122 3.45 -10.39 18.63
CA SER A 122 3.88 -10.28 20.03
C SER A 122 3.60 -8.92 20.68
N GLN A 123 3.31 -7.88 19.88
CA GLN A 123 3.23 -6.50 20.37
C GLN A 123 1.85 -5.89 20.15
N SER A 124 1.29 -5.27 21.20
CA SER A 124 0.01 -4.54 21.13
C SER A 124 0.04 -3.41 20.10
N LYS A 125 1.17 -2.73 19.92
CA LYS A 125 1.35 -1.67 18.92
C LYS A 125 1.20 -2.18 17.49
N ALA A 126 1.74 -3.35 17.19
CA ALA A 126 1.68 -3.92 15.87
C ALA A 126 0.26 -4.41 15.52
N GLN A 127 -0.51 -4.81 16.53
CA GLN A 127 -1.94 -5.08 16.39
C GLN A 127 -2.75 -3.80 16.09
N GLN A 128 -2.36 -2.64 16.63
CA GLN A 128 -2.98 -1.36 16.27
C GLN A 128 -2.68 -0.97 14.81
N VAL A 129 -1.44 -1.15 14.36
CA VAL A 129 -1.06 -0.92 12.95
C VAL A 129 -1.88 -1.83 12.03
N LEU A 130 -1.98 -3.13 12.36
CA LEU A 130 -2.81 -4.08 11.61
C LEU A 130 -4.29 -3.65 11.59
N TYR A 131 -4.83 -3.26 12.74
CA TYR A 131 -6.21 -2.80 12.83
C TYR A 131 -6.46 -1.58 11.94
N ASN A 132 -5.65 -0.53 12.06
CA ASN A 132 -5.81 0.69 11.26
C ASN A 132 -5.63 0.41 9.76
N PHE A 133 -4.69 -0.48 9.39
CA PHE A 133 -4.52 -0.92 8.02
C PHE A 133 -5.76 -1.66 7.48
N GLU A 134 -6.27 -2.65 8.21
CA GLU A 134 -7.48 -3.37 7.80
C GLU A 134 -8.71 -2.46 7.70
N GLN A 135 -8.89 -1.55 8.66
CA GLN A 135 -10.02 -0.63 8.68
C GLN A 135 -9.91 0.45 7.61
N THR A 136 -8.71 0.76 7.11
CA THR A 136 -8.53 1.63 5.94
C THR A 136 -9.24 1.07 4.72
N PHE A 137 -9.10 -0.25 4.47
CA PHE A 137 -9.64 -0.92 3.28
C PHE A 137 -11.03 -1.54 3.49
N LYS A 138 -11.55 -1.56 4.72
CA LYS A 138 -12.96 -1.88 4.97
C LYS A 138 -13.82 -0.71 4.51
N THR A 139 -14.23 -0.76 3.25
CA THR A 139 -15.16 0.21 2.68
C THR A 139 -16.51 0.09 3.37
N ASN A 140 -17.01 1.19 3.93
CA ASN A 140 -18.40 1.27 4.35
C ASN A 140 -19.28 1.36 3.08
N PRO A 141 -20.12 0.35 2.78
CA PRO A 141 -20.91 0.33 1.54
C PRO A 141 -21.83 1.54 1.43
N ILE A 142 -22.31 2.08 2.57
CA ILE A 142 -23.13 3.30 2.58
C ILE A 142 -22.29 4.51 2.17
N SER A 143 -21.07 4.67 2.73
CA SER A 143 -20.17 5.76 2.34
C SER A 143 -19.83 5.70 0.85
N MET A 144 -19.62 4.49 0.32
CA MET A 144 -19.33 4.27 -1.10
C MET A 144 -20.52 4.67 -1.99
N ILE A 145 -21.74 4.29 -1.61
CA ILE A 145 -22.96 4.68 -2.33
C ILE A 145 -23.15 6.20 -2.28
N ILE A 146 -22.98 6.83 -1.11
CA ILE A 146 -23.11 8.28 -0.98
C ILE A 146 -22.06 9.00 -1.83
N ASN A 147 -20.79 8.56 -1.78
CA ASN A 147 -19.73 9.14 -2.60
C ASN A 147 -20.07 9.04 -4.10
N MET A 148 -20.67 7.93 -4.55
CA MET A 148 -21.02 7.70 -5.96
C MET A 148 -22.28 8.47 -6.42
N VAL A 149 -23.28 8.63 -5.55
CA VAL A 149 -24.60 9.19 -5.93
C VAL A 149 -24.74 10.67 -5.57
N ALA A 150 -24.12 11.11 -4.48
CA ALA A 150 -24.27 12.48 -4.02
C ALA A 150 -23.53 13.48 -4.91
N PRO A 151 -24.03 14.72 -5.03
CA PRO A 151 -23.33 15.78 -5.75
C PRO A 151 -21.93 16.04 -5.17
N GLU A 152 -20.98 16.41 -6.03
CA GLU A 152 -19.59 16.66 -5.63
C GLU A 152 -19.46 17.69 -4.49
N TRP A 153 -20.29 18.74 -4.49
CA TRP A 153 -20.29 19.75 -3.42
C TRP A 153 -20.68 19.17 -2.05
N PHE A 154 -21.59 18.18 -2.01
CA PHE A 154 -22.02 17.54 -0.78
C PHE A 154 -20.90 16.66 -0.21
N ASN A 155 -20.23 15.88 -1.07
CA ASN A 155 -19.11 15.05 -0.66
C ASN A 155 -17.90 15.89 -0.22
N LYS A 156 -17.66 17.04 -0.88
CA LYS A 156 -16.65 18.03 -0.45
C LYS A 156 -16.98 18.64 0.91
N LEU A 157 -18.23 18.98 1.16
CA LEU A 157 -18.69 19.57 2.43
C LEU A 157 -18.57 18.58 3.59
N THR A 158 -19.03 17.34 3.38
CA THR A 158 -19.05 16.28 4.40
C THR A 158 -17.73 15.52 4.51
N ARG A 159 -16.77 15.78 3.62
CA ARG A 159 -15.47 15.10 3.51
C ARG A 159 -15.59 13.58 3.45
N GLN A 160 -16.67 13.09 2.84
CA GLN A 160 -16.92 11.65 2.71
C GLN A 160 -16.02 11.03 1.66
N SER A 161 -14.94 10.40 2.12
CA SER A 161 -14.06 9.56 1.32
C SER A 161 -14.61 8.12 1.22
N ALA A 162 -14.19 7.41 0.17
CA ALA A 162 -14.41 5.98 0.04
C ALA A 162 -13.58 5.16 1.05
N PHE A 163 -12.46 5.72 1.52
CA PHE A 163 -11.60 5.12 2.53
C PHE A 163 -11.71 5.86 3.87
N ASN A 164 -11.28 5.20 4.94
CA ASN A 164 -11.17 5.86 6.24
C ASN A 164 -9.93 6.78 6.25
N THR A 165 -10.16 8.09 6.11
CA THR A 165 -9.10 9.11 6.08
C THR A 165 -8.28 9.17 7.37
N GLU A 166 -8.88 8.93 8.54
CA GLU A 166 -8.17 8.97 9.83
C GLU A 166 -7.11 7.87 9.92
N ASN A 167 -7.45 6.66 9.47
CA ASN A 167 -6.49 5.56 9.42
C ASN A 167 -5.38 5.82 8.40
N LEU A 168 -5.71 6.44 7.26
CA LEU A 168 -4.72 6.85 6.26
C LEU A 168 -3.74 7.90 6.81
N GLU A 169 -4.24 8.92 7.51
CA GLU A 169 -3.42 9.93 8.18
C GLU A 169 -2.54 9.32 9.29
N TYR A 170 -3.05 8.31 10.01
CA TYR A 170 -2.24 7.56 10.97
C TYR A 170 -1.07 6.83 10.28
N LEU A 171 -1.33 6.16 9.15
CA LEU A 171 -0.29 5.46 8.38
C LEU A 171 0.73 6.45 7.77
N GLU A 172 0.28 7.62 7.31
CA GLU A 172 1.16 8.70 6.82
C GLU A 172 2.10 9.16 7.95
N LYS A 173 1.57 9.45 9.14
CA LYS A 173 2.36 9.85 10.31
C LYS A 173 3.37 8.80 10.74
N LEU A 174 3.03 7.51 10.65
CA LEU A 174 3.99 6.43 10.92
C LEU A 174 5.13 6.45 9.90
N ALA A 175 4.83 6.63 8.61
CA ALA A 175 5.86 6.73 7.58
C ALA A 175 6.75 7.96 7.78
N GLU A 176 6.17 9.11 8.12
CA GLU A 176 6.90 10.34 8.45
C GLU A 176 7.83 10.15 9.64
N ALA A 177 7.35 9.54 10.74
CA ALA A 177 8.17 9.26 11.91
C ALA A 177 9.38 8.35 11.60
N VAL A 178 9.21 7.36 10.71
CA VAL A 178 10.33 6.52 10.25
C VAL A 178 11.33 7.33 9.43
N ILE A 179 10.86 8.23 8.56
CA ILE A 179 11.73 9.10 7.76
C ILE A 179 12.52 10.06 8.67
N GLU A 180 11.86 10.68 9.64
CA GLU A 180 12.47 11.61 10.60
C GLU A 180 13.52 10.92 11.46
N ALA A 181 13.19 9.77 12.05
CA ALA A 181 14.13 8.98 12.86
C ALA A 181 15.40 8.62 12.09
N ARG A 182 15.30 8.37 10.77
CA ARG A 182 16.47 8.09 9.91
C ARG A 182 17.32 9.32 9.62
N LYS A 183 16.71 10.51 9.49
CA LYS A 183 17.45 11.76 9.30
C LYS A 183 18.26 12.12 10.55
N GLU A 184 17.74 11.79 11.73
CA GLU A 184 18.42 12.03 13.01
C GLU A 184 19.49 10.97 13.31
N HIS A 185 19.20 9.69 13.03
CA HIS A 185 20.13 8.59 13.28
C HIS A 185 21.01 8.26 12.07
N ASN A 186 22.25 8.76 12.15
CA ASN A 186 23.45 8.26 11.47
C ASN A 186 23.42 8.28 9.91
N PRO A 187 23.88 9.37 9.26
CA PRO A 187 23.82 9.53 7.80
C PRO A 187 24.64 8.51 6.99
N ASN A 188 25.46 7.70 7.65
CA ASN A 188 26.28 6.66 7.02
C ASN A 188 25.63 5.26 7.03
N HIS A 189 24.48 5.07 7.69
CA HIS A 189 23.80 3.78 7.70
C HIS A 189 22.93 3.62 6.45
N LYS A 190 23.23 2.62 5.61
CA LYS A 190 22.44 2.31 4.42
C LYS A 190 21.50 1.15 4.71
N TYR A 191 20.21 1.43 4.78
CA TYR A 191 19.18 0.41 4.89
C TYR A 191 18.98 -0.31 3.55
N ASN A 192 18.65 -1.61 3.60
CA ASN A 192 18.37 -2.42 2.41
C ASN A 192 16.86 -2.52 2.12
N ASP A 193 16.11 -1.43 2.34
CA ASP A 193 14.65 -1.34 2.17
C ASP A 193 14.23 -0.39 1.04
N PHE A 194 12.95 -0.43 0.66
CA PHE A 194 12.44 0.42 -0.42
C PHE A 194 12.49 1.91 -0.08
N LEU A 195 12.33 2.32 1.18
CA LEU A 195 12.41 3.74 1.52
C LEU A 195 13.80 4.31 1.23
N GLN A 196 14.87 3.60 1.59
CA GLN A 196 16.22 4.00 1.23
C GLN A 196 16.41 4.03 -0.29
N LEU A 197 15.91 3.02 -1.01
CA LEU A 197 16.01 2.97 -2.46
C LEU A 197 15.22 4.11 -3.14
N LEU A 198 14.10 4.55 -2.55
CA LEU A 198 13.30 5.68 -3.03
C LEU A 198 14.06 7.00 -2.85
N LEU A 199 14.63 7.22 -1.66
CA LEU A 199 15.44 8.41 -1.37
C LEU A 199 16.65 8.51 -2.31
N GLU A 200 17.33 7.39 -2.58
CA GLU A 200 18.45 7.35 -3.52
C GLU A 200 18.03 7.61 -4.98
N SER A 201 16.79 7.25 -5.35
CA SER A 201 16.27 7.45 -6.71
C SER A 201 15.70 8.85 -6.94
N GLU A 202 15.37 9.59 -5.88
CA GLU A 202 14.93 10.99 -5.96
C GLU A 202 16.11 11.96 -6.18
N CYS A 203 17.33 11.57 -5.82
CA CYS A 203 18.55 12.35 -6.03
C CYS A 203 19.16 12.22 -7.44
N LEU A 204 18.54 11.46 -8.34
CA LEU A 204 18.94 11.27 -9.74
C LEU A 204 18.02 12.05 -10.68
#